data_AF-A0A976CD62-F1
#
_entry.id   AF-A0A976CD62-F1
#
_cell.length_a   1.000
_cell.length_b   1.000
_cell.length_c   1.000
_cell.angle_alpha   90.00
_cell.angle_beta   90.00
_cell.angle_gamma   90.00
#
_symmetry.space_group_name_H-M   'P 1'
#
loop_
_entity.id
_entity.type
_entity.pdbx_description
1 polymer ?
#
loop_
_entity_poly.entity_id
_entity_poly.type
_entity_poly.pdbx_seq_one_letter_code
_entity_poly.pdbx_strand_id
1 'polypeptide(L)'
;MRWLYNLFFWIFFFLVVYWLYQITYEEKKMGAWEKMKANYDKEIDKICNENNLPAHYFKSLCILECGGESPAGNRYEPHVFKRLKEVRDGKSKRYGRFTTRQLKILTENTLRKMATSWGPFQIMGYHCIPLGITLDELTGKDAVKYGIIWAKKNYGQYLEDRDFRQAFHIHNTGQTLPRNGIPITHDRFYIDKGIEFMEKAKLEKRKLRLFKK
;
A
#
# COMPACT_ATOMS: atom_id res chain seq x y z
N MET A 1 15.14 0.50 50.45
CA MET A 1 16.25 0.04 49.58
C MET A 1 15.82 -1.04 48.58
N ARG A 2 15.26 -2.18 48.99
CA ARG A 2 14.84 -3.28 48.08
C ARG A 2 13.86 -2.87 46.96
N TRP A 3 12.98 -1.89 47.22
CA TRP A 3 12.03 -1.36 46.23
C TRP A 3 12.70 -0.53 45.12
N LEU A 4 13.79 0.17 45.42
CA LEU A 4 14.57 0.93 44.41
C LEU A 4 15.33 -0.01 43.46
N TYR A 5 15.91 -1.10 43.97
CA TYR A 5 16.55 -2.11 43.13
C TYR A 5 15.55 -2.79 42.18
N ASN A 6 14.34 -3.08 42.65
CA ASN A 6 13.28 -3.61 41.79
C ASN A 6 12.87 -2.60 40.72
N LEU A 7 12.77 -1.31 41.05
CA LEU A 7 12.47 -0.27 40.07
C LEU A 7 13.57 -0.15 38.99
N PHE A 8 14.84 -0.10 39.39
CA PHE A 8 15.96 -0.06 38.43
C PHE A 8 16.03 -1.31 37.56
N PHE A 9 15.77 -2.49 38.14
CA PHE A 9 15.69 -3.73 37.38
C PHE A 9 14.59 -3.68 36.31
N TRP A 10 13.37 -3.24 36.67
CA TRP A 10 12.27 -3.11 35.70
C TRP A 10 12.56 -2.08 34.63
N ILE A 11 13.10 -0.91 34.99
CA ILE A 11 13.51 0.11 34.01
C ILE A 11 14.53 -0.48 33.03
N PHE A 12 15.59 -1.13 33.55
CA PHE A 12 16.60 -1.75 32.71
C PHE A 12 16.02 -2.86 31.82
N PHE A 13 15.15 -3.71 32.38
CA PHE A 13 14.47 -4.76 31.61
C PHE A 13 13.63 -4.17 30.47
N PHE A 14 12.83 -3.12 30.73
CA PHE A 14 12.06 -2.45 29.68
C PHE A 14 12.94 -1.79 28.62
N LEU A 15 14.08 -1.20 29.02
CA LEU A 15 15.05 -0.65 28.08
C LEU A 15 15.66 -1.73 27.18
N VAL A 16 16.03 -2.89 27.74
CA VAL A 16 16.56 -4.02 26.97
C VAL A 16 15.50 -4.59 26.02
N VAL A 17 14.27 -4.80 26.50
CA VAL A 17 13.16 -5.27 25.66
C VAL A 17 12.86 -4.29 24.53
N TYR A 18 12.82 -2.98 24.83
CA TYR A 18 12.64 -1.94 23.83
C TYR A 18 13.78 -1.93 22.80
N TRP A 19 15.03 -2.06 23.25
CA TRP A 19 16.19 -2.11 22.36
C TRP A 19 16.16 -3.33 21.43
N LEU A 20 15.85 -4.53 21.96
CA LEU A 20 15.68 -5.74 21.15
C LEU A 20 14.53 -5.58 20.14
N TYR A 21 13.43 -4.96 20.56
CA TYR A 21 12.32 -4.64 19.66
C TYR A 21 12.76 -3.71 18.52
N GLN A 22 13.53 -2.66 18.81
CA GLN A 22 14.05 -1.76 17.77
C GLN A 22 14.97 -2.47 16.77
N ILE A 23 15.87 -3.36 17.25
CA ILE A 23 16.74 -4.14 16.36
C ILE A 23 15.93 -5.00 15.40
N THR A 24 15.00 -5.80 15.94
CA THR A 24 14.18 -6.69 15.12
C THR A 24 13.27 -5.93 14.15
N TYR A 25 12.82 -4.73 14.52
CA TYR A 25 12.07 -3.85 13.64
C TYR A 25 12.92 -3.35 12.47
N GLU A 26 14.14 -2.86 12.74
CA GLU A 26 15.05 -2.39 11.70
C GLU A 26 15.50 -3.51 10.76
N GLU A 27 15.76 -4.72 11.26
CA GLU A 27 16.08 -5.89 10.44
C GLU A 27 14.96 -6.22 9.45
N LYS A 28 13.70 -6.27 9.92
CA LYS A 28 12.53 -6.49 9.05
C LYS A 28 12.41 -5.40 7.99
N LYS A 29 12.66 -4.15 8.37
CA LYS A 29 12.62 -2.99 7.48
C LYS A 29 13.71 -3.05 6.41
N MET A 30 14.91 -3.51 6.77
CA MET A 30 15.99 -3.75 5.82
C MET A 30 15.63 -4.89 4.85
N GLY A 31 15.15 -6.02 5.36
CA GLY A 31 14.74 -7.15 4.53
C GLY A 31 13.64 -6.79 3.53
N ALA A 32 12.62 -6.03 3.95
CA ALA A 32 11.56 -5.58 3.05
C ALA A 32 12.09 -4.63 1.96
N TRP A 33 13.03 -3.75 2.31
CA TRP A 33 13.67 -2.86 1.36
C TRP A 33 14.51 -3.62 0.32
N GLU A 34 15.26 -4.64 0.73
CA GLU A 34 16.04 -5.49 -0.17
C GLU A 34 15.16 -6.29 -1.11
N LYS A 35 14.05 -6.84 -0.61
CA LYS A 35 13.05 -7.54 -1.43
C LYS A 35 12.42 -6.63 -2.47
N MET A 36 11.98 -5.44 -2.06
CA MET A 36 11.46 -4.44 -2.99
C MET A 36 12.49 -4.09 -4.06
N LYS A 37 13.77 -3.93 -3.67
CA LYS A 37 14.87 -3.67 -4.60
C LYS A 37 15.03 -4.77 -5.65
N ALA A 38 15.07 -6.02 -5.18
CA ALA A 38 15.26 -7.18 -6.03
C ALA A 38 14.08 -7.41 -6.98
N ASN A 39 12.85 -7.20 -6.49
CA ASN A 39 11.65 -7.62 -7.18
C ASN A 39 10.99 -6.53 -8.05
N TYR A 40 11.02 -5.28 -7.60
CA TYR A 40 10.15 -4.23 -8.15
C TYR A 40 10.86 -2.93 -8.55
N ASP A 41 12.08 -2.67 -8.08
CA ASP A 41 12.77 -1.37 -8.23
C ASP A 41 12.86 -0.86 -9.66
N LYS A 42 13.37 -1.71 -10.56
CA LYS A 42 13.58 -1.36 -11.97
C LYS A 42 12.26 -1.07 -12.68
N GLU A 43 11.24 -1.87 -12.40
CA GLU A 43 9.93 -1.73 -13.02
C GLU A 43 9.21 -0.48 -12.51
N ILE A 44 9.23 -0.26 -11.19
CA ILE A 44 8.69 0.96 -10.57
C ILE A 44 9.37 2.20 -11.14
N ASP A 45 10.71 2.23 -11.19
CA ASP A 45 11.46 3.38 -11.72
C ASP A 45 11.11 3.64 -13.18
N LYS A 46 11.06 2.60 -14.02
CA LYS A 46 10.71 2.73 -15.44
C LYS A 46 9.32 3.35 -15.60
N ILE A 47 8.32 2.76 -14.97
CA ILE A 47 6.91 3.16 -15.18
C ILE A 47 6.65 4.54 -14.58
N CYS A 48 7.24 4.84 -13.42
CA CYS A 48 7.15 6.16 -12.82
C CYS A 48 7.81 7.22 -13.69
N ASN A 49 8.97 6.93 -14.30
CA ASN A 49 9.63 7.84 -15.22
C ASN A 49 8.77 8.12 -16.46
N GLU A 50 8.21 7.08 -17.07
CA GLU A 50 7.29 7.19 -18.23
C GLU A 50 6.02 8.01 -17.92
N ASN A 51 5.60 8.04 -16.64
CA ASN A 51 4.37 8.71 -16.22
C ASN A 51 4.58 10.02 -15.47
N ASN A 52 5.83 10.49 -15.32
CA ASN A 52 6.23 11.64 -14.52
C ASN A 52 5.74 11.56 -13.05
N LEU A 53 5.95 10.40 -12.41
CA LEU A 53 5.51 10.11 -11.06
C LEU A 53 6.68 9.92 -10.07
N PRO A 54 6.46 10.17 -8.77
CA PRO A 54 7.50 10.02 -7.74
C PRO A 54 7.77 8.54 -7.42
N ALA A 55 8.78 7.93 -8.06
CA ALA A 55 9.13 6.53 -7.83
C ALA A 55 9.38 6.17 -6.35
N HIS A 56 9.93 7.09 -5.56
CA HIS A 56 10.16 6.90 -4.13
C HIS A 56 8.87 6.63 -3.33
N TYR A 57 7.75 7.24 -3.73
CA TYR A 57 6.44 6.98 -3.14
C TYR A 57 6.01 5.53 -3.44
N PHE A 58 6.13 5.08 -4.69
CA PHE A 58 5.72 3.73 -5.09
C PHE A 58 6.61 2.63 -4.49
N LYS A 59 7.92 2.86 -4.38
CA LYS A 59 8.83 1.94 -3.67
C LYS A 59 8.42 1.78 -2.21
N SER A 60 8.09 2.88 -1.54
CA SER A 60 7.56 2.85 -0.19
C SER A 60 6.22 2.13 -0.11
N LEU A 61 5.30 2.43 -1.02
CA LEU A 61 3.96 1.84 -1.03
C LEU A 61 4.04 0.33 -1.23
N CYS A 62 4.91 -0.15 -2.12
CA CYS A 62 5.16 -1.57 -2.31
C CYS A 62 5.60 -2.27 -1.02
N ILE A 63 6.46 -1.62 -0.23
CA ILE A 63 6.88 -2.17 1.05
C ILE A 63 5.73 -2.19 2.07
N LEU A 64 4.91 -1.14 2.13
CA LEU A 64 3.77 -1.11 3.04
C LEU A 64 2.71 -2.17 2.70
N GLU A 65 2.45 -2.35 1.41
CA GLU A 65 1.34 -3.18 0.93
C GLU A 65 1.70 -4.66 0.84
N CYS A 66 2.92 -5.00 0.44
CA CYS A 66 3.35 -6.41 0.30
C CYS A 66 4.70 -6.75 0.93
N GLY A 67 5.35 -5.82 1.64
CA GLY A 67 6.68 -6.06 2.20
C GLY A 67 7.79 -6.20 1.14
N GLY A 68 7.51 -5.83 -0.12
CA GLY A 68 8.40 -6.08 -1.25
C GLY A 68 8.42 -7.54 -1.73
N GLU A 69 7.54 -8.41 -1.21
CA GLU A 69 7.46 -9.82 -1.57
C GLU A 69 6.96 -10.03 -3.00
N SER A 70 7.54 -11.02 -3.69
CA SER A 70 7.10 -11.51 -5.00
C SER A 70 7.03 -13.05 -4.99
N PRO A 71 5.86 -13.66 -5.28
CA PRO A 71 4.60 -13.01 -5.61
C PRO A 71 4.02 -12.26 -4.40
N ALA A 72 3.39 -11.13 -4.64
CA ALA A 72 2.69 -10.39 -3.60
C ALA A 72 1.49 -11.22 -3.09
N GLY A 73 1.23 -11.13 -1.78
CA GLY A 73 0.05 -11.76 -1.17
C GLY A 73 -1.26 -11.17 -1.71
N ASN A 74 -2.39 -11.78 -1.32
CA ASN A 74 -3.72 -11.26 -1.62
C ASN A 74 -4.57 -11.28 -0.35
N ARG A 75 -5.55 -10.37 -0.27
CA ARG A 75 -6.46 -10.30 0.88
C ARG A 75 -7.90 -10.19 0.40
N TYR A 76 -8.70 -11.21 0.71
CA TYR A 76 -10.14 -11.21 0.49
C TYR A 76 -10.84 -10.34 1.54
N GLU A 77 -11.76 -9.48 1.09
CA GLU A 77 -12.55 -8.59 1.94
C GLU A 77 -14.03 -9.02 1.94
N PRO A 78 -14.48 -9.81 2.94
CA PRO A 78 -15.84 -10.35 2.98
C PRO A 78 -16.92 -9.27 2.91
N HIS A 79 -16.67 -8.12 3.52
CA HIS A 79 -17.61 -7.00 3.52
C HIS A 79 -17.76 -6.38 2.13
N VAL A 80 -16.66 -6.25 1.35
CA VAL A 80 -16.70 -5.78 -0.04
C VAL A 80 -17.47 -6.75 -0.91
N PHE A 81 -17.22 -8.06 -0.78
CA PHE A 81 -17.96 -9.08 -1.51
C PHE A 81 -19.46 -8.99 -1.26
N LYS A 82 -19.87 -8.88 0.01
CA LYS A 82 -21.27 -8.71 0.40
C LYS A 82 -21.89 -7.49 -0.29
N ARG A 83 -21.21 -6.34 -0.27
CA ARG A 83 -21.70 -5.11 -0.92
C ARG A 83 -21.81 -5.24 -2.44
N LEU A 84 -20.82 -5.84 -3.10
CA LEU A 84 -20.87 -6.07 -4.54
C LEU A 84 -22.02 -7.03 -4.92
N LYS A 85 -22.22 -8.09 -4.14
CA LYS A 85 -23.32 -9.04 -4.31
C LYS A 85 -24.68 -8.37 -4.12
N GLU A 86 -24.85 -7.53 -3.09
CA GLU A 86 -26.07 -6.75 -2.87
C GLU A 86 -26.42 -5.88 -4.08
N VAL A 87 -25.42 -5.23 -4.70
CA VAL A 87 -25.64 -4.41 -5.91
C VAL A 87 -25.96 -5.26 -7.14
N ARG A 88 -25.24 -6.38 -7.34
CA ARG A 88 -25.51 -7.34 -8.43
C ARG A 88 -26.94 -7.88 -8.36
N ASP A 89 -27.37 -8.26 -7.17
CA ASP A 89 -28.67 -8.89 -6.93
C ASP A 89 -29.83 -7.86 -6.87
N GLY A 90 -29.55 -6.57 -7.09
CA GLY A 90 -30.54 -5.48 -7.06
C GLY A 90 -31.03 -5.11 -5.66
N LYS A 91 -30.41 -5.64 -4.60
CA LYS A 91 -30.75 -5.34 -3.20
C LYS A 91 -30.19 -3.99 -2.73
N SER A 92 -29.17 -3.48 -3.41
CA SER A 92 -28.62 -2.13 -3.23
C SER A 92 -28.51 -1.42 -4.58
N LYS A 93 -28.76 -0.11 -4.59
CA LYS A 93 -28.69 0.70 -5.82
C LYS A 93 -27.26 0.84 -6.35
N ARG A 94 -26.26 0.95 -5.47
CA ARG A 94 -24.85 1.17 -5.85
C ARG A 94 -23.87 0.80 -4.73
N TYR A 95 -22.62 0.59 -5.12
CA TYR A 95 -21.45 0.52 -4.21
C TYR A 95 -20.31 1.33 -4.84
N GLY A 96 -19.95 2.46 -4.24
CA GLY A 96 -19.12 3.46 -4.90
C GLY A 96 -19.71 3.85 -6.25
N ARG A 97 -18.96 3.59 -7.34
CA ARG A 97 -19.38 3.85 -8.73
C ARG A 97 -20.07 2.66 -9.42
N PHE A 98 -20.17 1.52 -8.75
CA PHE A 98 -20.69 0.28 -9.35
C PHE A 98 -22.20 0.22 -9.28
N THR A 99 -22.82 -0.17 -10.39
CA THR A 99 -24.26 -0.35 -10.54
C THR A 99 -24.59 -1.81 -10.87
N THR A 100 -25.86 -2.19 -10.68
CA THR A 100 -26.36 -3.52 -11.05
C THR A 100 -26.04 -3.88 -12.50
N ARG A 101 -26.15 -2.93 -13.44
CA ARG A 101 -25.85 -3.17 -14.87
C ARG A 101 -24.43 -3.68 -15.09
N GLN A 102 -23.44 -3.16 -14.36
CA GLN A 102 -22.04 -3.56 -14.50
C GLN A 102 -21.75 -4.91 -13.85
N LEU A 103 -22.48 -5.26 -12.79
CA LEU A 103 -22.18 -6.44 -11.98
C LEU A 103 -23.04 -7.66 -12.34
N LYS A 104 -24.21 -7.47 -12.97
CA LYS A 104 -25.21 -8.53 -13.22
C LYS A 104 -24.65 -9.76 -13.93
N ILE A 105 -23.67 -9.57 -14.81
CA ILE A 105 -23.03 -10.65 -15.58
C ILE A 105 -21.95 -11.42 -14.80
N LEU A 106 -21.58 -10.96 -13.61
CA LEU A 106 -20.47 -11.53 -12.85
C LEU A 106 -20.93 -12.70 -11.96
N THR A 107 -20.25 -13.82 -12.09
CA THR A 107 -20.43 -14.98 -11.20
C THR A 107 -20.03 -14.65 -9.76
N GLU A 108 -20.46 -15.46 -8.78
CA GLU A 108 -20.01 -15.29 -7.39
C GLU A 108 -18.50 -15.46 -7.24
N ASN A 109 -17.90 -16.40 -7.98
CA ASN A 109 -16.45 -16.58 -7.98
C ASN A 109 -15.74 -15.33 -8.51
N THR A 110 -16.27 -14.73 -9.59
CA THR A 110 -15.75 -13.46 -10.11
C THR A 110 -15.92 -12.34 -9.08
N LEU A 111 -17.08 -12.20 -8.45
CA LEU A 111 -17.29 -11.20 -7.39
C LEU A 111 -16.33 -11.39 -6.21
N ARG A 112 -16.02 -12.63 -5.82
CA ARG A 112 -15.04 -12.93 -4.78
C ARG A 112 -13.66 -12.40 -5.17
N LYS A 113 -13.22 -12.67 -6.40
CA LYS A 113 -11.95 -12.15 -6.92
C LYS A 113 -11.93 -10.61 -7.00
N MET A 114 -13.07 -9.99 -7.36
CA MET A 114 -13.23 -8.53 -7.36
C MET A 114 -13.15 -7.92 -5.95
N ALA A 115 -13.56 -8.68 -4.94
CA ALA A 115 -13.47 -8.32 -3.52
C ALA A 115 -12.15 -8.73 -2.86
N THR A 116 -11.14 -9.10 -3.65
CA THR A 116 -9.78 -9.40 -3.16
C THR A 116 -8.83 -8.29 -3.62
N SER A 117 -7.87 -7.92 -2.78
CA SER A 117 -6.74 -7.05 -3.14
C SER A 117 -5.59 -7.85 -3.75
N TRP A 118 -4.90 -7.27 -4.73
CA TRP A 118 -3.93 -7.97 -5.56
C TRP A 118 -2.67 -7.15 -5.83
N GLY A 119 -1.57 -7.86 -6.07
CA GLY A 119 -0.34 -7.30 -6.57
C GLY A 119 0.45 -6.50 -5.52
N PRO A 120 1.56 -5.88 -5.95
CA PRO A 120 2.51 -5.23 -5.05
C PRO A 120 1.95 -3.99 -4.34
N PHE A 121 0.81 -3.46 -4.80
CA PHE A 121 0.12 -2.32 -4.21
C PHE A 121 -1.26 -2.67 -3.67
N GLN A 122 -1.57 -3.96 -3.50
CA GLN A 122 -2.84 -4.46 -2.92
C GLN A 122 -4.11 -3.78 -3.48
N ILE A 123 -4.17 -3.62 -4.80
CA ILE A 123 -5.32 -2.99 -5.47
C ILE A 123 -6.51 -3.95 -5.48
N MET A 124 -7.67 -3.47 -5.05
CA MET A 124 -8.91 -4.27 -5.08
C MET A 124 -9.31 -4.65 -6.51
N GLY A 125 -9.62 -5.93 -6.73
CA GLY A 125 -9.90 -6.48 -8.06
C GLY A 125 -11.02 -5.78 -8.82
N TYR A 126 -12.04 -5.27 -8.11
CA TYR A 126 -13.14 -4.51 -8.74
C TYR A 126 -12.66 -3.26 -9.49
N HIS A 127 -11.46 -2.74 -9.20
CA HIS A 127 -10.87 -1.62 -9.93
C HIS A 127 -10.47 -1.97 -11.36
N CYS A 128 -10.41 -3.25 -11.74
CA CYS A 128 -10.22 -3.68 -13.12
C CYS A 128 -11.30 -3.10 -14.06
N ILE A 129 -12.55 -3.04 -13.58
CA ILE A 129 -13.71 -2.57 -14.36
C ILE A 129 -13.54 -1.11 -14.84
N PRO A 130 -13.33 -0.11 -13.96
CA PRO A 130 -13.14 1.28 -14.40
C PRO A 130 -11.77 1.56 -15.05
N LEU A 131 -10.83 0.61 -14.99
CA LEU A 131 -9.56 0.68 -15.72
C LEU A 131 -9.67 0.06 -17.13
N GLY A 132 -10.69 -0.77 -17.39
CA GLY A 132 -10.83 -1.48 -18.66
C GLY A 132 -9.81 -2.59 -18.82
N ILE A 133 -9.36 -3.21 -17.73
CA ILE A 133 -8.35 -4.27 -17.72
C ILE A 133 -8.94 -5.57 -17.18
N THR A 134 -8.25 -6.68 -17.42
CA THR A 134 -8.55 -7.99 -16.85
C THR A 134 -7.92 -8.14 -15.45
N LEU A 135 -8.40 -9.14 -14.69
CA LEU A 135 -7.78 -9.46 -13.41
C LEU A 135 -6.35 -10.00 -13.60
N ASP A 136 -6.12 -10.79 -14.66
CA ASP A 136 -4.81 -11.36 -14.96
C ASP A 136 -3.76 -10.28 -15.23
N GLU A 137 -4.16 -9.17 -15.84
CA GLU A 137 -3.34 -7.97 -15.98
C GLU A 137 -3.01 -7.32 -14.64
N LEU A 138 -3.96 -7.28 -13.70
CA LEU A 138 -3.73 -6.71 -12.36
C LEU A 138 -2.86 -7.62 -11.46
N THR A 139 -2.87 -8.93 -11.70
CA THR A 139 -2.14 -9.92 -10.87
C THR A 139 -0.84 -10.43 -11.50
N GLY A 140 -0.70 -10.27 -12.81
CA GLY A 140 0.38 -10.87 -13.60
C GLY A 140 1.56 -9.92 -13.82
N LYS A 141 2.21 -10.07 -14.98
CA LYS A 141 3.42 -9.32 -15.35
C LYS A 141 3.26 -7.81 -15.40
N ASP A 142 2.03 -7.31 -15.53
CA ASP A 142 1.70 -5.88 -15.62
C ASP A 142 1.15 -5.32 -14.30
N ALA A 143 1.24 -6.08 -13.19
CA ALA A 143 0.66 -5.69 -11.90
C ALA A 143 1.21 -4.36 -11.37
N VAL A 144 2.54 -4.12 -11.51
CA VAL A 144 3.16 -2.84 -11.12
C VAL A 144 2.61 -1.71 -11.98
N LYS A 145 2.55 -1.91 -13.30
CA LYS A 145 2.03 -0.94 -14.27
C LYS A 145 0.61 -0.50 -13.92
N TYR A 146 -0.30 -1.46 -13.80
CA TYR A 146 -1.70 -1.12 -13.57
C TYR A 146 -1.98 -0.59 -12.18
N GLY A 147 -1.22 -1.00 -11.16
CA GLY A 147 -1.30 -0.37 -9.85
C GLY A 147 -0.82 1.08 -9.82
N ILE A 148 0.25 1.42 -10.55
CA ILE A 148 0.70 2.81 -10.70
C ILE A 148 -0.32 3.64 -11.50
N ILE A 149 -0.86 3.10 -12.59
CA ILE A 149 -1.91 3.77 -13.39
C ILE A 149 -3.16 4.03 -12.54
N TRP A 150 -3.57 3.05 -11.72
CA TRP A 150 -4.67 3.22 -10.79
C TRP A 150 -4.40 4.35 -9.80
N ALA A 151 -3.21 4.37 -9.18
CA ALA A 151 -2.83 5.42 -8.24
C ALA A 151 -2.88 6.81 -8.89
N LYS A 152 -2.28 6.95 -10.08
CA LYS A 152 -2.32 8.18 -10.88
C LYS A 152 -3.76 8.65 -11.13
N LYS A 153 -4.65 7.74 -11.53
CA LYS A 153 -6.06 8.06 -11.84
C LYS A 153 -6.88 8.45 -10.61
N ASN A 154 -6.57 7.93 -9.42
CA ASN A 154 -7.40 8.14 -8.23
C ASN A 154 -6.86 9.25 -7.31
N TYR A 155 -5.55 9.48 -7.26
CA TYR A 155 -4.94 10.49 -6.39
C TYR A 155 -3.65 11.11 -6.96
N GLY A 156 -3.44 11.04 -8.28
CA GLY A 156 -2.25 11.57 -8.96
C GLY A 156 -1.97 13.04 -8.66
N GLN A 157 -3.01 13.88 -8.53
CA GLN A 157 -2.87 15.29 -8.16
C GLN A 157 -2.06 15.48 -6.86
N TYR A 158 -2.29 14.64 -5.84
CA TYR A 158 -1.56 14.74 -4.57
C TYR A 158 -0.10 14.26 -4.70
N LEU A 159 0.17 13.37 -5.65
CA LEU A 159 1.55 12.96 -5.97
C LEU A 159 2.30 14.08 -6.69
N GLU A 160 1.62 14.82 -7.57
CA GLU A 160 2.16 15.98 -8.29
C GLU A 160 2.43 17.14 -7.31
N ASP A 161 1.48 17.43 -6.42
CA ASP A 161 1.57 18.45 -5.37
C ASP A 161 2.54 18.07 -4.24
N ARG A 162 3.09 16.85 -4.26
CA ARG A 162 3.94 16.27 -3.21
C ARG A 162 3.25 16.18 -1.85
N ASP A 163 1.93 16.15 -1.81
CA ASP A 163 1.15 15.83 -0.62
C ASP A 163 1.06 14.30 -0.44
N PHE A 164 2.19 13.72 -0.04
CA PHE A 164 2.32 12.29 0.14
C PHE A 164 1.47 11.75 1.31
N ARG A 165 1.18 12.59 2.32
CA ARG A 165 0.31 12.19 3.43
C ARG A 165 -1.11 11.95 2.93
N GLN A 166 -1.63 12.84 2.08
CA GLN A 166 -2.90 12.60 1.39
C GLN A 166 -2.86 11.36 0.51
N ALA A 167 -1.81 11.20 -0.30
CA ALA A 167 -1.70 10.06 -1.21
C ALA A 167 -1.71 8.72 -0.47
N PHE A 168 -0.97 8.58 0.65
CA PHE A 168 -1.00 7.38 1.48
C PHE A 168 -2.37 7.16 2.13
N HIS A 169 -3.01 8.20 2.67
CA HIS A 169 -4.33 8.06 3.28
C HIS A 169 -5.39 7.62 2.26
N ILE A 170 -5.40 8.21 1.07
CA ILE A 170 -6.33 7.84 0.00
C ILE A 170 -6.06 6.41 -0.48
N HIS A 171 -4.80 6.00 -0.61
CA HIS A 171 -4.50 4.62 -0.98
C HIS A 171 -5.08 3.63 0.04
N ASN A 172 -4.88 3.88 1.33
CA ASN A 172 -5.31 2.97 2.39
C ASN A 172 -6.83 2.92 2.60
N THR A 173 -7.50 4.06 2.44
CA THR A 173 -8.90 4.23 2.89
C THR A 173 -9.88 4.50 1.75
N GLY A 174 -9.38 4.91 0.58
CA GLY A 174 -10.18 5.49 -0.50
C GLY A 174 -10.70 6.90 -0.21
N GLN A 175 -10.28 7.54 0.89
CA GLN A 175 -10.77 8.84 1.34
C GLN A 175 -9.61 9.81 1.57
N THR A 176 -9.89 11.12 1.43
CA THR A 176 -8.94 12.16 1.84
C THR A 176 -8.76 12.15 3.35
N LEU A 177 -7.54 12.47 3.81
CA LEU A 177 -7.22 12.76 5.19
C LEU A 177 -8.21 13.82 5.72
N PRO A 178 -8.78 13.62 6.91
CA PRO A 178 -9.70 14.59 7.50
C PRO A 178 -9.02 15.94 7.74
N ARG A 179 -9.82 17.02 7.78
CA ARG A 179 -9.31 18.39 7.99
C ARG A 179 -8.54 18.59 9.30
N ASN A 180 -8.84 17.80 10.33
CA ASN A 180 -8.12 17.84 11.60
C ASN A 180 -6.73 17.15 11.53
N GLY A 181 -6.37 16.58 10.38
CA GLY A 181 -5.09 15.93 10.13
C GLY A 181 -4.95 14.54 10.77
N ILE A 182 -5.98 14.05 11.48
CA ILE A 182 -5.95 12.76 12.18
C ILE A 182 -6.30 11.63 11.20
N PRO A 183 -5.38 10.70 10.89
CA PRO A 183 -5.64 9.59 9.97
C PRO A 183 -6.72 8.65 10.50
N ILE A 184 -7.62 8.23 9.62
CA ILE A 184 -8.63 7.19 9.91
C ILE A 184 -8.22 5.92 9.16
N THR A 185 -7.12 5.33 9.61
CA THR A 185 -6.52 4.11 9.04
C THR A 185 -6.59 2.97 10.06
N HIS A 186 -6.60 1.71 9.59
CA HIS A 186 -6.55 0.56 10.51
C HIS A 186 -5.22 0.55 11.29
N ASP A 187 -4.10 0.83 10.62
CA ASP A 187 -2.82 1.11 11.25
C ASP A 187 -2.62 2.61 11.37
N ARG A 188 -2.65 3.14 12.61
CA ARG A 188 -2.45 4.57 12.92
C ARG A 188 -1.10 5.13 12.44
N PHE A 189 -0.10 4.27 12.21
CA PHE A 189 1.24 4.65 11.76
C PHE A 189 1.45 4.41 10.26
N TYR A 190 0.42 3.97 9.53
CA TYR A 190 0.53 3.63 8.10
C TYR A 190 1.17 4.77 7.29
N ILE A 191 0.69 6.01 7.49
CA ILE A 191 1.22 7.18 6.78
C ILE A 191 2.67 7.45 7.17
N ASP A 192 2.97 7.44 8.48
CA ASP A 192 4.31 7.80 8.96
C ASP A 192 5.36 6.77 8.51
N LYS A 193 5.01 5.47 8.53
CA LYS A 193 5.84 4.40 7.94
C LYS A 193 6.07 4.62 6.45
N GLY A 194 5.04 5.03 5.71
CA GLY A 194 5.16 5.36 4.29
C GLY A 194 6.13 6.51 4.03
N ILE A 195 6.03 7.58 4.81
CA ILE A 195 6.97 8.71 4.71
C ILE A 195 8.39 8.25 5.03
N GLU A 196 8.57 7.42 6.06
CA GLU A 196 9.87 6.90 6.48
C GLU A 196 10.57 6.08 5.36
N PHE A 197 9.85 5.14 4.75
CA PHE A 197 10.37 4.36 3.62
C PHE A 197 10.64 5.22 2.39
N MET A 198 9.81 6.22 2.15
CA MET A 198 9.98 7.17 1.06
C MET A 198 11.27 7.98 1.22
N GLU A 199 11.58 8.46 2.42
CA GLU A 199 12.83 9.19 2.70
C GLU A 199 14.05 8.29 2.55
N LYS A 200 13.97 7.02 2.96
CA LYS A 200 15.00 6.01 2.68
C LYS A 200 15.25 5.87 1.18
N ALA A 201 14.19 5.76 0.38
CA ALA A 201 14.28 5.68 -1.09
C ALA A 201 14.96 6.91 -1.71
N LYS A 202 14.64 8.11 -1.23
CA LYS A 202 15.26 9.36 -1.68
C LYS A 202 16.75 9.40 -1.33
N LEU A 203 17.12 8.97 -0.12
CA LEU A 203 18.50 8.96 0.34
C LEU A 203 19.38 8.03 -0.50
N GLU A 204 18.91 6.81 -0.80
CA GLU A 204 19.65 5.87 -1.65
C GLU A 204 19.89 6.44 -3.06
N LYS A 205 18.87 7.06 -3.66
CA LYS A 205 19.00 7.72 -4.96
C LYS A 205 20.04 8.83 -4.94
N ARG A 206 20.13 9.60 -3.85
CA ARG A 206 21.17 10.64 -3.67
C ARG A 206 22.56 10.03 -3.55
N LYS A 207 22.74 8.99 -2.73
CA LYS A 207 24.02 8.27 -2.59
C LYS A 207 24.51 7.76 -3.95
N LEU A 208 23.67 7.08 -4.71
CA LEU A 208 24.00 6.56 -6.05
C LEU A 208 24.44 7.65 -7.03
N ARG A 209 23.90 8.88 -6.91
CA ARG A 209 24.31 10.02 -7.75
C ARG A 209 25.68 10.57 -7.36
N LEU A 210 26.03 10.53 -6.08
CA LEU A 210 27.32 10.99 -5.58
C LEU A 210 28.46 10.04 -5.97
N PHE A 211 28.22 8.72 -5.96
CA PHE A 211 29.21 7.72 -6.38
C PHE A 211 29.43 7.63 -7.90
N LYS A 212 28.55 8.26 -8.70
CA LYS A 212 28.64 8.29 -10.17
C LYS A 212 29.26 9.59 -10.71
N LYS A 213 29.64 10.51 -9.83
CA LYS A 213 30.42 11.71 -10.14
C LYS A 213 31.86 11.46 -9.77
#